data_AF-A0AA39S3Z8-F1
#
_entry.id   AF-A0AA39S3Z8-F1
#
_cell.length_a   1.000
_cell.length_b   1.000
_cell.length_c   1.000
_cell.angle_alpha   90.00
_cell.angle_beta   90.00
_cell.angle_gamma   90.00
#
_symmetry.space_group_name_H-M   'P 1'
#
loop_
_entity.id
_entity.type
_entity.pdbx_description
1 polymer ?
#
loop_
_entity_poly.entity_id
_entity_poly.type
_entity_poly.pdbx_seq_one_letter_code
_entity_poly.pdbx_strand_id
1 'polypeptide(L)'
;MFNSEESQKLLQMEKALQKHIIGQPEAVEAISRAIRRARVGIGDPNRPIGSFLFTGPTGVGKTELANSLAIEYFDSKEAMIRLDMSEYMERHSVSKFFGSPPGYIDSGKGGQLTEAVRRKPHSVVLFDEIEKAHRDILNVMLQVLDDGRLTDARGQTVEFKNTIIIMTSNIGSDLIAKEGDLSFEQVKAKVEEELKRNFRLEFLNRFDDVIVFKQLNISDLKDIVEIMINEVHERLKPKNIELIVTERFKEKLIKEGYSPCYGARSLKRAVRRYLVDNLAEKMLNGEFNVGNTITVDVDSVTVIQWLTEKTASTKSKVRKQENSSTMPHKLPRSSIPQSTPSQFGQIADGSSFSDSCIDTTSTLKPIDPTPTANNISNQERIILLRQRAMLHRKNNVPSEDNSISAGSILRQLQTTSRSRKE
;
A
#
# COMPACT_ATOMS: atom_id res chain seq x y z
N MET A 1 2.17 -29.28 27.58
CA MET A 1 2.75 -30.03 26.44
C MET A 1 2.38 -29.25 25.18
N PHE A 2 3.32 -28.90 24.31
CA PHE A 2 3.00 -28.16 23.09
C PHE A 2 2.30 -29.07 22.07
N ASN A 3 1.37 -28.53 21.26
CA ASN A 3 0.86 -29.27 20.10
C ASN A 3 2.01 -29.39 19.07
N SER A 4 2.27 -30.60 18.56
CA SER A 4 3.30 -30.86 17.56
C SER A 4 3.06 -30.10 16.26
N GLU A 5 1.80 -29.98 15.82
CA GLU A 5 1.43 -29.28 14.58
C GLU A 5 1.69 -27.77 14.71
N GLU A 6 1.22 -27.16 15.80
CA GLU A 6 1.47 -25.76 16.13
C GLU A 6 2.98 -25.47 16.26
N SER A 7 3.72 -26.36 16.92
CA SER A 7 5.18 -26.23 17.04
C SER A 7 5.87 -26.25 15.66
N GLN A 8 5.44 -27.14 14.76
CA GLN A 8 5.94 -27.18 13.39
C GLN A 8 5.56 -25.93 12.58
N LYS A 9 4.34 -25.41 12.75
CA LYS A 9 3.88 -24.17 12.12
C LYS A 9 4.79 -22.98 12.48
N LEU A 10 5.12 -22.85 13.77
CA LEU A 10 5.96 -21.77 14.30
C LEU A 10 7.45 -21.91 13.95
N LEU A 11 7.91 -23.14 13.70
CA LEU A 11 9.25 -23.43 13.18
C LEU A 11 9.36 -23.24 11.65
N GLN A 12 8.23 -23.11 10.94
CA GLN A 12 8.16 -22.84 9.51
C GLN A 12 7.64 -21.44 9.16
N MET A 13 7.35 -20.61 10.17
CA MET A 13 6.73 -19.29 10.03
C MET A 13 7.46 -18.39 9.03
N GLU A 14 8.79 -18.33 9.06
CA GLU A 14 9.58 -17.54 8.11
C GLU A 14 9.30 -17.97 6.66
N LYS A 15 9.32 -19.27 6.40
CA LYS A 15 9.08 -19.85 5.07
C LYS A 15 7.63 -19.68 4.61
N ALA A 16 6.69 -19.58 5.56
CA ALA A 16 5.28 -19.35 5.27
C ALA A 16 5.05 -17.88 4.86
N LEU A 17 5.53 -16.94 5.68
CA LEU A 17 5.47 -15.50 5.41
C LEU A 17 6.25 -15.13 4.14
N GLN A 18 7.41 -15.74 3.87
CA GLN A 18 8.21 -15.50 2.65
C GLN A 18 7.49 -15.84 1.34
N LYS A 19 6.41 -16.64 1.34
CA LYS A 19 5.58 -16.85 0.14
C LYS A 19 4.83 -15.60 -0.31
N HIS A 20 4.64 -14.64 0.61
CA HIS A 20 3.84 -13.44 0.41
C HIS A 20 4.66 -12.15 0.61
N ILE A 21 5.77 -12.24 1.36
CA ILE A 21 6.58 -11.10 1.79
C ILE A 21 7.99 -11.20 1.19
N ILE A 22 8.13 -10.59 0.01
CA ILE A 22 9.36 -10.53 -0.77
C ILE A 22 10.21 -9.30 -0.37
N GLY A 23 11.53 -9.41 -0.49
CA GLY A 23 12.48 -8.30 -0.25
C GLY A 23 12.74 -7.94 1.23
N GLN A 24 11.98 -8.51 2.18
CA GLN A 24 12.01 -8.11 3.61
C GLN A 24 12.37 -9.28 4.57
N PRO A 25 13.48 -10.02 4.36
CA PRO A 25 13.81 -11.21 5.14
C PRO A 25 14.03 -10.92 6.64
N GLU A 26 14.67 -9.80 6.96
CA GLU A 26 14.94 -9.36 8.34
C GLU A 26 13.66 -9.05 9.12
N ALA A 27 12.66 -8.45 8.46
CA ALA A 27 11.34 -8.18 9.04
C ALA A 27 10.61 -9.48 9.39
N VAL A 28 10.64 -10.45 8.47
CA VAL A 28 10.05 -11.78 8.66
C VAL A 28 10.75 -12.55 9.78
N GLU A 29 12.09 -12.54 9.83
CA GLU A 29 12.85 -13.23 10.86
C GLU A 29 12.65 -12.61 12.26
N ALA A 30 12.72 -11.28 12.38
CA ALA A 30 12.54 -10.57 13.65
C ALA A 30 11.21 -10.91 14.34
N ILE A 31 10.12 -10.88 13.57
CA ILE A 31 8.77 -11.20 14.05
C ILE A 31 8.65 -12.68 14.40
N SER A 32 9.09 -13.58 13.52
CA SER A 32 9.03 -15.03 13.74
C SER A 32 9.82 -15.43 15.00
N ARG A 33 10.98 -14.80 15.21
CA ARG A 33 11.81 -14.94 16.41
C ARG A 33 11.08 -14.44 17.66
N ALA A 34 10.36 -13.32 17.59
CA ALA A 34 9.60 -12.76 18.71
C ALA A 34 8.36 -13.59 19.08
N ILE A 35 7.52 -13.95 18.10
CA ILE A 35 6.33 -14.78 18.31
C ILE A 35 6.71 -16.14 18.90
N ARG A 36 7.83 -16.74 18.46
CA ARG A 36 8.36 -17.97 19.10
C ARG A 36 8.71 -17.75 20.57
N ARG A 37 9.41 -16.66 20.95
CA ARG A 37 9.75 -16.36 22.38
C ARG A 37 8.50 -16.28 23.25
N ALA A 38 7.46 -15.60 22.77
CA ALA A 38 6.19 -15.48 23.48
C ALA A 38 5.51 -16.85 23.62
N ARG A 39 5.41 -17.63 22.52
CA ARG A 39 4.66 -18.90 22.55
C ARG A 39 5.31 -19.99 23.40
N VAL A 40 6.64 -20.00 23.54
CA VAL A 40 7.33 -20.93 24.47
C VAL A 40 7.34 -20.45 25.93
N GLY A 41 6.70 -19.32 26.25
CA GLY A 41 6.59 -18.80 27.61
C GLY A 41 7.85 -18.14 28.17
N ILE A 42 8.75 -17.66 27.30
CA ILE A 42 9.96 -16.92 27.69
C ILE A 42 9.72 -15.39 27.68
N GLY A 43 8.65 -14.93 27.02
CA GLY A 43 8.17 -13.54 27.10
C GLY A 43 7.33 -13.25 28.35
N ASP A 44 7.05 -11.98 28.62
CA ASP A 44 6.19 -11.55 29.73
C ASP A 44 4.72 -11.92 29.46
N PRO A 45 4.06 -12.73 30.32
CA PRO A 45 2.65 -13.14 30.15
C PRO A 45 1.64 -12.01 30.41
N ASN A 46 2.09 -10.78 30.68
CA ASN A 46 1.25 -9.60 30.74
C ASN A 46 1.24 -8.77 29.46
N ARG A 47 2.28 -8.86 28.64
CA ARG A 47 2.39 -8.09 27.39
C ARG A 47 1.68 -8.82 26.23
N PRO A 48 1.45 -8.14 25.09
CA PRO A 48 0.99 -8.79 23.86
C PRO A 48 1.95 -9.89 23.37
N ILE A 49 1.49 -10.77 22.46
CA ILE A 49 2.29 -11.86 21.86
C ILE A 49 3.53 -11.33 21.13
N GLY A 50 3.43 -10.11 20.60
CA GLY A 50 4.56 -9.31 20.14
C GLY A 50 4.11 -7.90 19.80
N SER A 51 4.96 -6.92 20.06
CA SER A 51 4.75 -5.52 19.65
C SER A 51 5.83 -5.04 18.67
N PHE A 52 5.42 -4.54 17.51
CA PHE A 52 6.35 -4.13 16.44
C PHE A 52 6.03 -2.74 15.89
N LEU A 53 7.09 -1.96 15.63
CA LEU A 53 7.00 -0.72 14.86
C LEU A 53 7.62 -0.95 13.48
N PHE A 54 6.80 -0.98 12.43
CA PHE A 54 7.21 -1.13 11.04
C PHE A 54 7.40 0.25 10.41
N THR A 55 8.63 0.60 10.01
CA THR A 55 8.91 1.90 9.39
C THR A 55 9.52 1.75 8.00
N GLY A 56 9.28 2.72 7.12
CA GLY A 56 9.84 2.75 5.75
C GLY A 56 8.86 3.28 4.70
N PRO A 57 9.20 3.20 3.40
CA PRO A 57 8.40 3.77 2.30
C PRO A 57 6.98 3.20 2.17
N THR A 58 6.19 3.77 1.25
CA THR A 58 4.85 3.24 0.94
C THR A 58 4.95 2.06 -0.03
N GLY A 59 4.11 1.03 0.15
CA GLY A 59 4.06 -0.11 -0.78
C GLY A 59 5.21 -1.13 -0.71
N VAL A 60 6.06 -1.08 0.32
CA VAL A 60 7.20 -2.02 0.53
C VAL A 60 6.84 -3.29 1.33
N GLY A 61 5.58 -3.45 1.76
CA GLY A 61 5.09 -4.67 2.41
C GLY A 61 4.59 -4.53 3.85
N LYS A 62 4.74 -3.38 4.53
CA LYS A 62 4.34 -3.16 5.95
C LYS A 62 2.96 -3.75 6.31
N THR A 63 1.91 -3.29 5.62
CA THR A 63 0.52 -3.76 5.78
C THR A 63 0.33 -5.23 5.35
N GLU A 64 1.12 -5.72 4.38
CA GLU A 64 0.96 -7.08 3.86
C GLU A 64 1.59 -8.12 4.79
N LEU A 65 2.66 -7.76 5.52
CA LEU A 65 3.22 -8.60 6.58
C LEU A 65 2.21 -8.75 7.72
N ALA A 66 1.47 -7.70 8.07
CA ALA A 66 0.34 -7.78 9.02
C ALA A 66 -0.83 -8.66 8.50
N ASN A 67 -1.21 -8.54 7.22
CA ASN A 67 -2.18 -9.43 6.58
C ASN A 67 -1.73 -10.90 6.65
N SER A 68 -0.47 -11.16 6.31
CA SER A 68 0.12 -12.50 6.26
C SER A 68 0.23 -13.12 7.65
N LEU A 69 0.56 -12.33 8.68
CA LEU A 69 0.58 -12.78 10.08
C LEU A 69 -0.82 -13.14 10.60
N ALA A 70 -1.88 -12.43 10.19
CA ALA A 70 -3.25 -12.81 10.56
C ALA A 70 -3.64 -14.19 9.99
N ILE A 71 -3.22 -14.48 8.76
CA ILE A 71 -3.44 -15.77 8.11
C ILE A 71 -2.56 -16.86 8.74
N GLU A 72 -1.24 -16.66 8.79
CA GLU A 72 -0.28 -17.70 9.20
C GLU A 72 -0.26 -17.96 10.72
N TYR A 73 -0.63 -16.99 11.56
CA TYR A 73 -0.69 -17.19 13.02
C TYR A 73 -2.09 -17.51 13.55
N PHE A 74 -3.13 -16.80 13.09
CA PHE A 74 -4.51 -16.95 13.59
C PHE A 74 -5.45 -17.72 12.64
N ASP A 75 -4.92 -18.31 11.56
CA ASP A 75 -5.65 -19.09 10.55
C ASP A 75 -6.82 -18.34 9.88
N SER A 76 -6.81 -17.00 9.96
CA SER A 76 -7.90 -16.17 9.44
C SER A 76 -7.44 -14.75 9.10
N LYS A 77 -7.66 -14.35 7.85
CA LYS A 77 -7.49 -12.95 7.42
C LYS A 77 -8.41 -11.99 8.19
N GLU A 78 -9.54 -12.47 8.69
CA GLU A 78 -10.45 -11.69 9.52
C GLU A 78 -9.96 -11.48 10.95
N ALA A 79 -8.88 -12.14 11.38
CA ALA A 79 -8.23 -11.87 12.66
C ALA A 79 -7.42 -10.56 12.64
N MET A 80 -7.33 -9.84 11.52
CA MET A 80 -6.76 -8.48 11.53
C MET A 80 -7.81 -7.42 11.89
N ILE A 81 -7.57 -6.71 12.99
CA ILE A 81 -8.20 -5.43 13.33
C ILE A 81 -7.29 -4.34 12.77
N ARG A 82 -7.79 -3.50 11.85
CA ARG A 82 -7.02 -2.37 11.28
C ARG A 82 -7.66 -1.04 11.65
N LEU A 83 -6.84 -0.09 12.08
CA LEU A 83 -7.23 1.27 12.45
C LEU A 83 -6.28 2.25 11.74
N ASP A 84 -6.83 3.19 10.97
CA ASP A 84 -6.06 4.24 10.30
C ASP A 84 -5.88 5.42 11.25
N MET A 85 -4.64 5.78 11.60
CA MET A 85 -4.37 6.83 12.58
C MET A 85 -4.63 8.24 12.05
N SER A 86 -4.84 8.40 10.74
CA SER A 86 -5.32 9.66 10.16
C SER A 86 -6.77 9.99 10.57
N GLU A 87 -7.59 8.99 10.94
CA GLU A 87 -8.92 9.25 11.53
C GLU A 87 -8.85 9.85 12.95
N TYR A 88 -7.70 9.72 13.62
CA TYR A 88 -7.50 10.06 15.02
C TYR A 88 -6.47 11.18 15.26
N MET A 89 -6.28 12.05 14.26
CA MET A 89 -5.41 13.24 14.37
C MET A 89 -5.91 14.28 15.39
N GLU A 90 -7.24 14.37 15.58
CA GLU A 90 -7.87 15.45 16.33
C GLU A 90 -8.36 15.01 17.71
N ARG A 91 -8.24 15.89 18.70
CA ARG A 91 -8.58 15.58 20.11
C ARG A 91 -10.01 15.08 20.31
N HIS A 92 -10.94 15.43 19.43
CA HIS A 92 -12.33 14.97 19.53
C HIS A 92 -12.52 13.54 18.98
N SER A 93 -11.77 13.09 17.96
CA SER A 93 -11.87 11.71 17.46
C SER A 93 -11.18 10.69 18.38
N VAL A 94 -10.30 11.12 19.28
CA VAL A 94 -9.81 10.32 20.42
C VAL A 94 -10.95 9.71 21.24
N SER A 95 -12.09 10.41 21.39
CA SER A 95 -13.28 9.88 22.07
C SER A 95 -13.97 8.73 21.34
N LYS A 96 -13.75 8.56 20.03
CA LYS A 96 -14.23 7.39 19.26
C LYS A 96 -13.37 6.16 19.55
N PHE A 97 -12.07 6.36 19.72
CA PHE A 97 -11.09 5.31 19.99
C PHE A 97 -11.31 4.64 21.36
N PHE A 98 -11.51 5.44 22.41
CA PHE A 98 -11.70 4.98 23.80
C PHE A 98 -13.15 4.92 24.29
N GLY A 99 -14.10 5.44 23.50
CA GLY A 99 -15.49 5.63 23.91
C GLY A 99 -15.71 7.00 24.57
N SER A 100 -16.96 7.43 24.64
CA SER A 100 -17.32 8.69 25.30
C SER A 100 -17.62 8.46 26.79
N PRO A 101 -17.21 9.37 27.70
CA PRO A 101 -17.55 9.27 29.12
C PRO A 101 -19.08 9.24 29.37
N PRO A 102 -19.55 8.66 30.48
CA PRO A 102 -20.98 8.65 30.83
C PRO A 102 -21.60 10.05 30.78
N GLY A 103 -22.78 10.15 30.15
CA GLY A 103 -23.53 11.41 29.99
C GLY A 103 -23.35 12.11 28.63
N TYR A 104 -22.38 11.70 27.82
CA TYR A 104 -22.26 12.14 26.42
C TYR A 104 -23.18 11.33 25.48
N ILE A 105 -23.53 11.91 24.33
CA ILE A 105 -24.49 11.33 23.36
C ILE A 105 -24.10 9.90 22.93
N ASP A 106 -22.82 9.65 22.65
CA ASP A 106 -22.30 8.33 22.23
C ASP A 106 -21.87 7.42 23.40
N SER A 107 -22.10 7.81 24.67
CA SER A 107 -21.62 7.06 25.86
C SER A 107 -22.22 5.64 26.04
N GLY A 108 -23.25 5.29 25.26
CA GLY A 108 -23.76 3.92 25.18
C GLY A 108 -22.83 2.95 24.43
N LYS A 109 -21.88 3.44 23.63
CA LYS A 109 -20.92 2.65 22.84
C LYS A 109 -19.57 2.59 23.58
N GLY A 110 -18.96 1.40 23.62
CA GLY A 110 -17.56 1.27 24.01
C GLY A 110 -16.62 1.84 22.94
N GLY A 111 -15.34 2.00 23.27
CA GLY A 111 -14.33 2.49 22.33
C GLY A 111 -14.13 1.58 21.12
N GLN A 112 -13.84 2.15 19.96
CA GLN A 112 -13.67 1.41 18.70
C GLN A 112 -12.58 0.34 18.79
N LEU A 113 -11.47 0.61 19.49
CA LEU A 113 -10.43 -0.39 19.73
C LEU A 113 -10.89 -1.46 20.74
N THR A 114 -11.45 -1.05 21.89
CA THR A 114 -11.81 -1.97 22.96
C THR A 114 -12.97 -2.89 22.56
N GLU A 115 -13.99 -2.37 21.86
CA GLU A 115 -15.05 -3.18 21.25
C GLU A 115 -14.53 -4.17 20.21
N ALA A 116 -13.56 -3.78 19.37
CA ALA A 116 -13.00 -4.67 18.35
C ALA A 116 -12.22 -5.83 18.99
N VAL A 117 -11.31 -5.54 19.93
CA VAL A 117 -10.49 -6.56 20.62
C VAL A 117 -11.34 -7.42 21.57
N ARG A 118 -12.37 -6.87 22.24
CA ARG A 118 -13.31 -7.67 23.05
C ARG A 118 -14.13 -8.66 22.19
N ARG A 119 -14.33 -8.39 20.89
CA ARG A 119 -14.98 -9.30 19.94
C ARG A 119 -14.00 -10.29 19.28
N LYS A 120 -12.74 -9.89 19.11
CA LYS A 120 -11.66 -10.70 18.51
C LYS A 120 -10.39 -10.59 19.37
N PRO A 121 -10.32 -11.29 20.52
CA PRO A 121 -9.19 -11.19 21.45
C PRO A 121 -7.93 -11.91 20.95
N HIS A 122 -8.08 -12.82 19.97
CA HIS A 122 -7.00 -13.42 19.21
C HIS A 122 -6.93 -12.70 17.86
N SER A 123 -6.05 -11.72 17.74
CA SER A 123 -6.01 -10.82 16.58
C SER A 123 -4.65 -10.18 16.33
N VAL A 124 -4.36 -9.86 15.06
CA VAL A 124 -3.38 -8.83 14.71
C VAL A 124 -4.06 -7.47 14.83
N VAL A 125 -3.56 -6.57 15.68
CA VAL A 125 -4.04 -5.18 15.80
C VAL A 125 -3.06 -4.28 15.07
N LEU A 126 -3.49 -3.75 13.92
CA LEU A 126 -2.72 -2.91 13.02
C LEU A 126 -3.13 -1.44 13.14
N PHE A 127 -2.21 -0.61 13.64
CA PHE A 127 -2.33 0.85 13.65
C PHE A 127 -1.53 1.41 12.46
N ASP A 128 -2.21 1.87 11.41
CA ASP A 128 -1.55 2.40 10.20
C ASP A 128 -1.23 3.90 10.37
N GLU A 129 -0.04 4.33 9.91
CA GLU A 129 0.44 5.72 9.94
C GLU A 129 0.46 6.36 11.34
N ILE A 130 1.07 5.68 12.33
CA ILE A 130 1.06 6.07 13.74
C ILE A 130 1.63 7.47 14.03
N GLU A 131 2.45 8.04 13.13
CA GLU A 131 2.88 9.44 13.21
C GLU A 131 1.74 10.48 13.07
N LYS A 132 0.55 10.07 12.62
CA LYS A 132 -0.64 10.93 12.49
C LYS A 132 -1.48 10.96 13.77
N ALA A 133 -1.34 9.98 14.66
CA ALA A 133 -2.20 9.85 15.85
C ALA A 133 -2.07 11.05 16.80
N HIS A 134 -3.20 11.49 17.37
CA HIS A 134 -3.18 12.45 18.47
C HIS A 134 -2.38 11.90 19.66
N ARG A 135 -1.59 12.77 20.33
CA ARG A 135 -0.66 12.36 21.40
C ARG A 135 -1.32 11.58 22.54
N ASP A 136 -2.58 11.88 22.85
CA ASP A 136 -3.35 11.17 23.88
C ASP A 136 -3.49 9.67 23.58
N ILE A 137 -3.54 9.26 22.31
CA ILE A 137 -3.56 7.84 21.91
C ILE A 137 -2.18 7.21 22.13
N LEU A 138 -1.09 7.88 21.74
CA LEU A 138 0.27 7.38 21.97
C LEU A 138 0.53 7.15 23.47
N ASN A 139 0.10 8.09 24.32
CA ASN A 139 0.21 7.99 25.77
C ASN A 139 -0.51 6.74 26.34
N VAL A 140 -1.71 6.45 25.85
CA VAL A 140 -2.50 5.29 26.32
C VAL A 140 -2.01 3.97 25.70
N MET A 141 -1.48 4.00 24.48
CA MET A 141 -0.86 2.82 23.86
C MET A 141 0.38 2.34 24.62
N LEU A 142 1.05 3.18 25.42
CA LEU A 142 2.06 2.72 26.39
C LEU A 142 1.49 1.65 27.33
N GLN A 143 0.32 1.90 27.93
CA GLN A 143 -0.34 0.94 28.83
C GLN A 143 -0.66 -0.38 28.11
N VAL A 144 -1.06 -0.32 26.84
CA VAL A 144 -1.37 -1.51 26.04
C VAL A 144 -0.11 -2.32 25.71
N LEU A 145 1.03 -1.65 25.54
CA LEU A 145 2.33 -2.27 25.27
C LEU A 145 3.05 -2.78 26.54
N ASP A 146 2.71 -2.23 27.71
CA ASP A 146 3.28 -2.58 29.02
C ASP A 146 2.44 -3.59 29.81
N ASP A 147 1.16 -3.28 30.07
CA ASP A 147 0.26 -4.09 30.91
C ASP A 147 -0.58 -5.09 30.08
N GLY A 148 -0.50 -5.01 28.74
CA GLY A 148 -1.36 -5.77 27.82
C GLY A 148 -2.85 -5.56 28.06
N ARG A 149 -3.24 -4.37 28.53
CA ARG A 149 -4.62 -4.04 28.92
C ARG A 149 -4.98 -2.60 28.55
N LEU A 150 -6.27 -2.38 28.26
CA LEU A 150 -6.85 -1.05 28.05
C LEU A 150 -8.19 -0.95 28.76
N THR A 151 -8.40 0.10 29.56
CA THR A 151 -9.70 0.42 30.14
C THR A 151 -10.38 1.51 29.32
N ASP A 152 -11.62 1.26 28.89
CA ASP A 152 -12.42 2.21 28.10
C ASP A 152 -13.05 3.32 28.96
N ALA A 153 -13.64 4.33 28.32
CA ALA A 153 -14.26 5.47 29.03
C ALA A 153 -15.50 5.09 29.87
N ARG A 154 -15.95 3.83 29.82
CA ARG A 154 -17.06 3.26 30.60
C ARG A 154 -16.54 2.40 31.77
N GLY A 155 -15.22 2.28 31.94
CA GLY A 155 -14.57 1.46 32.96
C GLY A 155 -14.41 -0.02 32.56
N GLN A 156 -14.62 -0.40 31.29
CA GLN A 156 -14.43 -1.78 30.84
C GLN A 156 -12.98 -2.02 30.45
N THR A 157 -12.28 -2.89 31.19
CA THR A 157 -10.94 -3.36 30.83
C THR A 157 -11.00 -4.48 29.80
N VAL A 158 -10.19 -4.38 28.75
CA VAL A 158 -10.00 -5.38 27.69
C VAL A 158 -8.54 -5.80 27.64
N GLU A 159 -8.28 -7.10 27.44
CA GLU A 159 -6.93 -7.66 27.41
C GLU A 159 -6.39 -7.83 25.98
N PHE A 160 -5.10 -7.57 25.82
CA PHE A 160 -4.33 -7.63 24.58
C PHE A 160 -3.25 -8.73 24.59
N LYS A 161 -3.14 -9.48 25.70
CA LYS A 161 -2.21 -10.60 25.90
C LYS A 161 -2.22 -11.65 24.78
N ASN A 162 -3.37 -11.82 24.12
CA ASN A 162 -3.59 -12.75 23.01
C ASN A 162 -3.50 -12.09 21.61
N THR A 163 -3.06 -10.83 21.54
CA THR A 163 -2.95 -10.07 20.28
C THR A 163 -1.49 -9.88 19.86
N ILE A 164 -1.27 -9.67 18.56
CA ILE A 164 -0.01 -9.17 18.00
C ILE A 164 -0.25 -7.71 17.63
N ILE A 165 0.53 -6.78 18.20
CA ILE A 165 0.40 -5.35 17.93
C ILE A 165 1.43 -4.93 16.87
N ILE A 166 0.94 -4.33 15.80
CA ILE A 166 1.77 -3.77 14.73
C ILE A 166 1.38 -2.30 14.56
N MET A 167 2.36 -1.42 14.59
CA MET A 167 2.19 -0.01 14.21
C MET A 167 3.02 0.24 12.95
N THR A 168 2.43 0.88 11.93
CA THR A 168 3.18 1.29 10.74
C THR A 168 3.51 2.76 10.80
N SER A 169 4.66 3.14 10.24
CA SER A 169 5.03 4.53 10.02
C SER A 169 5.68 4.74 8.66
N ASN A 170 5.54 5.96 8.13
CA ASN A 170 6.28 6.41 6.95
C ASN A 170 7.51 7.28 7.33
N ILE A 171 7.83 7.42 8.62
CA ILE A 171 9.05 8.13 9.07
C ILE A 171 10.30 7.46 8.49
N GLY A 172 11.25 8.29 8.04
CA GLY A 172 12.49 7.83 7.42
C GLY A 172 12.36 7.35 5.97
N SER A 173 11.18 7.40 5.36
CA SER A 173 10.99 7.02 3.94
C SER A 173 11.98 7.72 2.99
N ASP A 174 12.20 9.02 3.19
CA ASP A 174 13.11 9.84 2.37
C ASP A 174 14.60 9.52 2.56
N LEU A 175 14.96 8.75 3.60
CA LEU A 175 16.31 8.26 3.84
C LEU A 175 16.52 6.92 3.12
N ILE A 176 15.53 6.04 3.20
CA ILE A 176 15.53 4.71 2.56
C ILE A 176 15.42 4.86 1.03
N ALA A 177 14.59 5.78 0.54
CA ALA A 177 14.51 6.13 -0.88
C ALA A 177 15.81 6.76 -1.45
N LYS A 178 16.81 7.04 -0.61
CA LYS A 178 18.14 7.57 -0.96
C LYS A 178 19.26 6.59 -0.59
N GLU A 179 18.98 5.28 -0.54
CA GLU A 179 19.91 4.20 -0.15
C GLU A 179 21.22 4.12 -0.97
N GLY A 180 21.31 4.77 -2.14
CA GLY A 180 22.32 4.51 -3.19
C GLY A 180 23.79 4.31 -2.76
N ASP A 181 24.32 5.14 -1.87
CA ASP A 181 25.72 5.11 -1.42
C ASP A 181 25.91 4.69 0.06
N LEU A 182 24.83 4.29 0.76
CA LEU A 182 24.86 4.02 2.21
C LEU A 182 24.64 2.54 2.50
N SER A 183 25.31 2.00 3.53
CA SER A 183 24.96 0.66 4.00
C SER A 183 23.59 0.67 4.68
N PHE A 184 22.85 -0.43 4.59
CA PHE A 184 21.55 -0.54 5.26
C PHE A 184 21.63 -0.27 6.77
N GLU A 185 22.74 -0.61 7.42
CA GLU A 185 22.98 -0.29 8.84
C GLU A 185 23.07 1.22 9.08
N GLN A 186 23.74 1.98 8.20
CA GLN A 186 23.80 3.44 8.25
C GLN A 186 22.43 4.08 7.99
N VAL A 187 21.61 3.48 7.10
CA VAL A 187 20.24 3.94 6.85
C VAL A 187 19.35 3.63 8.05
N LYS A 188 19.41 2.43 8.63
CA LYS A 188 18.70 2.07 9.88
C LYS A 188 19.06 3.03 11.01
N ALA A 189 20.33 3.34 11.23
CA ALA A 189 20.76 4.30 12.25
C ALA A 189 20.15 5.70 12.06
N LYS A 190 20.12 6.22 10.83
CA LYS A 190 19.50 7.53 10.52
C LYS A 190 17.96 7.49 10.64
N VAL A 191 17.32 6.39 10.27
CA VAL A 191 15.88 6.18 10.46
C VAL A 191 15.53 6.11 11.95
N GLU A 192 16.37 5.47 12.77
CA GLU A 192 16.22 5.48 14.22
C GLU A 192 16.40 6.88 14.82
N GLU A 193 17.32 7.72 14.32
CA GLU A 193 17.43 9.12 14.74
C GLU A 193 16.15 9.90 14.45
N GLU A 194 15.56 9.75 13.26
CA GLU A 194 14.29 10.39 12.91
C GLU A 194 13.11 9.86 13.73
N LEU A 195 13.06 8.56 14.04
CA LEU A 195 12.08 8.01 14.98
C LEU A 195 12.23 8.63 16.37
N LYS A 196 13.47 8.80 16.86
CA LYS A 196 13.78 9.43 18.16
C LYS A 196 13.49 10.94 18.22
N ARG A 197 13.30 11.60 17.06
CA ARG A 197 12.83 13.00 16.95
C ARG A 197 11.31 13.12 16.98
N ASN A 198 10.60 12.15 16.42
CA ASN A 198 9.14 12.17 16.28
C ASN A 198 8.42 11.49 17.47
N PHE A 199 8.97 10.39 17.98
CA PHE A 199 8.46 9.65 19.14
C PHE A 199 9.41 9.77 20.33
N ARG A 200 8.85 9.72 21.54
CA ARG A 200 9.64 9.66 22.77
C ARG A 200 10.29 8.29 22.92
N LEU A 201 11.49 8.25 23.50
CA LEU A 201 12.20 6.99 23.84
C LEU A 201 11.35 6.06 24.71
N GLU A 202 10.54 6.61 25.63
CA GLU A 202 9.64 5.83 26.49
C GLU A 202 8.61 5.00 25.70
N PHE A 203 8.26 5.42 24.47
CA PHE A 203 7.33 4.72 23.58
C PHE A 203 8.07 3.73 22.67
N LEU A 204 9.20 4.15 22.08
CA LEU A 204 10.03 3.29 21.24
C LEU A 204 10.54 2.06 22.02
N ASN A 205 10.85 2.22 23.31
CA ASN A 205 11.34 1.15 24.18
C ASN A 205 10.25 0.16 24.64
N ARG A 206 8.98 0.28 24.21
CA ARG A 206 7.90 -0.69 24.52
C ARG A 206 7.57 -1.65 23.36
N PHE A 207 8.23 -1.47 22.22
CA PHE A 207 8.22 -2.44 21.12
C PHE A 207 9.26 -3.54 21.36
N ASP A 208 8.93 -4.78 20.98
CA ASP A 208 9.86 -5.91 21.03
C ASP A 208 10.88 -5.88 19.87
N ASP A 209 10.55 -5.19 18.77
CA ASP A 209 11.49 -4.81 17.71
C ASP A 209 11.01 -3.58 16.91
N VAL A 210 11.96 -2.83 16.35
CA VAL A 210 11.73 -1.68 15.46
C VAL A 210 12.30 -2.02 14.09
N ILE A 211 11.41 -2.30 13.14
CA ILE A 211 11.69 -2.98 11.89
C ILE A 211 11.68 -1.95 10.75
N VAL A 212 12.87 -1.72 10.16
CA VAL A 212 13.05 -0.86 8.99
C VAL A 212 12.87 -1.72 7.73
N PHE A 213 11.91 -1.36 6.88
CA PHE A 213 11.65 -2.01 5.60
C PHE A 213 12.52 -1.38 4.51
N LYS A 214 13.14 -2.23 3.70
CA LYS A 214 14.03 -1.84 2.58
C LYS A 214 13.23 -1.40 1.36
N GLN A 215 13.86 -0.63 0.48
CA GLN A 215 13.30 -0.34 -0.82
C GLN A 215 13.23 -1.63 -1.68
N LEU A 216 12.09 -1.88 -2.34
CA LEU A 216 11.94 -3.05 -3.21
C LEU A 216 12.79 -2.90 -4.49
N ASN A 217 13.60 -3.91 -4.80
CA ASN A 217 14.43 -3.97 -5.99
C ASN A 217 13.69 -4.62 -7.19
N ILE A 218 14.31 -4.64 -8.38
CA ILE A 218 13.65 -5.13 -9.61
C ILE A 218 13.37 -6.64 -9.56
N SER A 219 14.23 -7.44 -8.91
CA SER A 219 13.98 -8.88 -8.67
C SER A 219 12.80 -9.08 -7.73
N ASP A 220 12.73 -8.34 -6.61
CA ASP A 220 11.58 -8.41 -5.69
C ASP A 220 10.27 -8.15 -6.44
N LEU A 221 10.28 -7.20 -7.37
CA LEU A 221 9.12 -6.84 -8.16
C LEU A 221 8.76 -7.89 -9.23
N LYS A 222 9.73 -8.68 -9.74
CA LYS A 222 9.43 -9.86 -10.58
C LYS A 222 8.66 -10.91 -9.77
N ASP A 223 9.15 -11.26 -8.58
CA ASP A 223 8.51 -12.25 -7.71
C ASP A 223 7.12 -11.77 -7.23
N ILE A 224 6.97 -10.48 -6.94
CA ILE A 224 5.68 -9.88 -6.58
C ILE A 224 4.70 -9.88 -7.77
N VAL A 225 5.15 -9.67 -9.01
CA VAL A 225 4.29 -9.86 -10.20
C VAL A 225 3.82 -11.32 -10.30
N GLU A 226 4.73 -12.28 -10.09
CA GLU A 226 4.40 -13.70 -10.15
C GLU A 226 3.32 -14.06 -9.10
N ILE A 227 3.45 -13.60 -7.85
CA ILE A 227 2.42 -13.77 -6.82
C ILE A 227 1.08 -13.15 -7.24
N MET A 228 1.09 -11.94 -7.83
CA MET A 228 -0.14 -11.26 -8.27
C MET A 228 -0.79 -11.93 -9.49
N ILE A 229 -0.04 -12.56 -10.38
CA ILE A 229 -0.57 -13.36 -11.49
C ILE A 229 -1.20 -14.64 -10.96
N ASN A 230 -0.52 -15.32 -10.02
CA ASN A 230 -1.06 -16.53 -9.38
C ASN A 230 -2.34 -16.23 -8.58
N GLU A 231 -2.44 -15.08 -7.88
CA GLU A 231 -3.70 -14.58 -7.29
C GLU A 231 -4.87 -14.51 -8.30
N VAL A 232 -4.60 -14.19 -9.58
CA VAL A 232 -5.60 -14.12 -10.65
C VAL A 232 -5.90 -15.52 -11.18
N HIS A 233 -4.88 -16.35 -11.38
CA HIS A 233 -5.02 -17.74 -11.81
C HIS A 233 -5.91 -18.58 -10.86
N GLU A 234 -5.71 -18.47 -9.54
CA GLU A 234 -6.56 -19.18 -8.57
C GLU A 234 -8.04 -18.72 -8.60
N ARG A 235 -8.32 -17.50 -9.07
CA ARG A 235 -9.70 -16.99 -9.28
C ARG A 235 -10.31 -17.47 -10.60
N LEU A 236 -9.50 -18.00 -11.53
CA LEU A 236 -9.93 -18.52 -12.83
C LEU A 236 -10.10 -20.05 -12.84
N LYS A 237 -9.34 -20.78 -12.01
CA LYS A 237 -9.52 -22.24 -11.81
C LYS A 237 -10.98 -22.68 -11.61
N PRO A 238 -11.83 -22.02 -10.78
CA PRO A 238 -13.23 -22.44 -10.61
C PRO A 238 -14.10 -22.25 -11.87
N LYS A 239 -13.65 -21.45 -12.83
CA LYS A 239 -14.28 -21.28 -14.15
C LYS A 239 -13.68 -22.20 -15.23
N ASN A 240 -12.76 -23.10 -14.84
CA ASN A 240 -11.97 -23.93 -15.73
C ASN A 240 -11.31 -23.11 -16.87
N ILE A 241 -10.73 -21.96 -16.51
CA ILE A 241 -9.96 -21.09 -17.40
C ILE A 241 -8.50 -21.14 -16.96
N GLU A 242 -7.62 -21.46 -17.90
CA GLU A 242 -6.17 -21.45 -17.72
C GLU A 242 -5.61 -20.12 -18.23
N LEU A 243 -4.64 -19.55 -17.51
CA LEU A 243 -4.05 -18.25 -17.83
C LEU A 243 -2.53 -18.37 -17.94
N ILE A 244 -2.03 -18.22 -19.16
CA ILE A 244 -0.60 -18.22 -19.48
C ILE A 244 -0.16 -16.76 -19.68
N VAL A 245 0.86 -16.32 -18.95
CA VAL A 245 1.39 -14.94 -19.03
C VAL A 245 2.86 -14.99 -19.41
N THR A 246 3.23 -14.37 -20.53
CA THR A 246 4.62 -14.36 -21.00
C THR A 246 5.52 -13.48 -20.13
N GLU A 247 6.81 -13.77 -20.15
CA GLU A 247 7.80 -12.94 -19.44
C GLU A 247 7.82 -11.49 -19.98
N ARG A 248 7.57 -11.27 -21.28
CA ARG A 248 7.42 -9.93 -21.88
C ARG A 248 6.27 -9.14 -21.25
N PHE A 249 5.14 -9.80 -20.97
CA PHE A 249 4.02 -9.15 -20.28
C PHE A 249 4.37 -8.84 -18.82
N LYS A 250 5.10 -9.72 -18.11
CA LYS A 250 5.61 -9.42 -16.76
C LYS A 250 6.57 -8.24 -16.76
N GLU A 251 7.49 -8.16 -17.73
CA GLU A 251 8.42 -7.03 -17.86
C GLU A 251 7.72 -5.72 -18.22
N LYS A 252 6.67 -5.75 -19.07
CA LYS A 252 5.79 -4.60 -19.31
C LYS A 252 5.05 -4.18 -18.04
N LEU A 253 4.50 -5.12 -17.27
CA LEU A 253 3.85 -4.83 -15.98
C LEU A 253 4.81 -4.15 -14.99
N ILE A 254 6.07 -4.59 -14.94
CA ILE A 254 7.10 -3.98 -14.08
C ILE A 254 7.49 -2.60 -14.60
N LYS A 255 7.70 -2.43 -15.90
CA LYS A 255 8.08 -1.13 -16.50
C LYS A 255 7.00 -0.06 -16.30
N GLU A 256 5.72 -0.42 -16.40
CA GLU A 256 4.59 0.49 -16.15
C GLU A 256 4.24 0.61 -14.65
N GLY A 257 4.58 -0.40 -13.85
CA GLY A 257 4.25 -0.49 -12.43
C GLY A 257 5.36 -0.03 -11.47
N TYR A 258 6.59 0.16 -11.96
CA TYR A 258 7.73 0.57 -11.15
C TYR A 258 7.65 2.05 -10.79
N SER A 259 7.65 2.33 -9.49
CA SER A 259 7.81 3.68 -8.97
C SER A 259 8.45 3.61 -7.59
N PRO A 260 9.69 4.12 -7.40
CA PRO A 260 10.38 4.04 -6.12
C PRO A 260 9.54 4.52 -4.93
N CYS A 261 8.85 5.67 -5.09
CA CYS A 261 8.06 6.31 -4.03
C CYS A 261 6.80 5.52 -3.61
N TYR A 262 6.28 4.64 -4.48
CA TYR A 262 5.00 3.94 -4.27
C TYR A 262 5.15 2.40 -4.19
N GLY A 263 6.35 1.87 -4.41
CA GLY A 263 6.65 0.43 -4.32
C GLY A 263 5.68 -0.44 -5.12
N ALA A 264 5.32 -1.60 -4.57
CA ALA A 264 4.40 -2.54 -5.20
C ALA A 264 2.94 -2.03 -5.31
N ARG A 265 2.61 -0.85 -4.77
CA ARG A 265 1.26 -0.26 -4.88
C ARG A 265 0.96 0.17 -6.32
N SER A 266 1.96 0.68 -7.05
CA SER A 266 1.85 0.99 -8.48
C SER A 266 1.81 -0.28 -9.32
N LEU A 267 2.59 -1.31 -8.96
CA LEU A 267 2.56 -2.63 -9.59
C LEU A 267 1.18 -3.30 -9.50
N LYS A 268 0.54 -3.27 -8.31
CA LYS A 268 -0.83 -3.80 -8.12
C LYS A 268 -1.88 -3.06 -8.95
N ARG A 269 -1.66 -1.77 -9.25
CA ARG A 269 -2.49 -1.00 -10.19
C ARG A 269 -2.23 -1.39 -11.65
N ALA A 270 -0.98 -1.61 -12.04
CA ALA A 270 -0.62 -2.08 -13.38
C ALA A 270 -1.21 -3.47 -13.67
N VAL A 271 -1.03 -4.44 -12.77
CA VAL A 271 -1.63 -5.79 -12.89
C VAL A 271 -3.16 -5.68 -13.00
N ARG A 272 -3.81 -4.88 -12.15
CA ARG A 272 -5.26 -4.69 -12.25
C ARG A 272 -5.66 -4.14 -13.63
N ARG A 273 -5.07 -3.02 -14.07
CA ARG A 273 -5.45 -2.34 -15.32
C ARG A 273 -5.18 -3.20 -16.56
N TYR A 274 -3.99 -3.76 -16.67
CA TYR A 274 -3.53 -4.43 -17.90
C TYR A 274 -3.92 -5.91 -17.98
N LEU A 275 -4.09 -6.59 -16.84
CA LEU A 275 -4.51 -8.00 -16.80
C LEU A 275 -5.97 -8.14 -16.38
N VAL A 276 -6.35 -7.71 -15.18
CA VAL A 276 -7.65 -8.05 -14.57
C VAL A 276 -8.83 -7.34 -15.24
N ASP A 277 -8.75 -6.02 -15.42
CA ASP A 277 -9.84 -5.22 -15.97
C ASP A 277 -10.07 -5.59 -17.47
N ASN A 278 -8.98 -5.78 -18.24
CA ASN A 278 -9.01 -6.27 -19.63
C ASN A 278 -9.60 -7.69 -19.75
N LEU A 279 -9.19 -8.62 -18.88
CA LEU A 279 -9.73 -9.98 -18.83
C LEU A 279 -11.24 -9.97 -18.55
N ALA A 280 -11.69 -9.11 -17.63
CA ALA A 280 -13.11 -8.98 -17.30
C ALA A 280 -13.93 -8.46 -18.50
N GLU A 281 -13.44 -7.45 -19.22
CA GLU A 281 -14.09 -6.93 -20.43
C GLU A 281 -14.23 -8.02 -21.52
N LYS A 282 -13.15 -8.76 -21.80
CA LYS A 282 -13.16 -9.84 -22.80
C LYS A 282 -14.01 -11.05 -22.40
N MET A 283 -14.14 -11.34 -21.11
CA MET A 283 -15.12 -12.31 -20.60
C MET A 283 -16.57 -11.82 -20.79
N LEU A 284 -16.85 -10.53 -20.58
CA LEU A 284 -18.20 -9.95 -20.77
C LEU A 284 -18.59 -9.87 -22.26
N ASN A 285 -17.63 -9.61 -23.14
CA ASN A 285 -17.83 -9.64 -24.60
C ASN A 285 -18.02 -11.06 -25.17
N GLY A 286 -17.86 -12.11 -24.35
CA GLY A 286 -17.95 -13.51 -24.79
C GLY A 286 -16.75 -14.01 -25.60
N GLU A 287 -15.66 -13.25 -25.68
CA GLU A 287 -14.40 -13.69 -26.30
C GLU A 287 -13.80 -14.85 -25.50
N PHE A 288 -13.83 -14.75 -24.16
CA PHE A 288 -13.25 -15.73 -23.24
C PHE A 288 -14.33 -16.56 -22.55
N ASN A 289 -14.29 -17.87 -22.77
CA ASN A 289 -15.30 -18.82 -22.31
C ASN A 289 -14.73 -19.86 -21.32
N VAL A 290 -15.63 -20.54 -20.60
CA VAL A 290 -15.29 -21.68 -19.74
C VAL A 290 -14.59 -22.77 -20.56
N GLY A 291 -13.47 -23.31 -20.07
CA GLY A 291 -12.66 -24.29 -20.82
C GLY A 291 -11.82 -23.66 -21.93
N ASN A 292 -11.24 -22.49 -21.69
CA ASN A 292 -10.28 -21.85 -22.59
C ASN A 292 -8.93 -21.67 -21.88
N THR A 293 -7.86 -21.90 -22.62
CA THR A 293 -6.50 -21.49 -22.26
C THR A 293 -6.27 -20.11 -22.88
N ILE A 294 -5.98 -19.13 -22.04
CA ILE A 294 -5.82 -17.72 -22.42
C ILE A 294 -4.35 -17.35 -22.29
N THR A 295 -3.69 -17.00 -23.40
CA THR A 295 -2.29 -16.55 -23.40
C THR A 295 -2.23 -15.04 -23.57
N VAL A 296 -1.49 -14.37 -22.69
CA VAL A 296 -1.30 -12.91 -22.68
C VAL A 296 0.17 -12.59 -22.97
N ASP A 297 0.42 -11.88 -24.07
CA ASP A 297 1.76 -11.45 -24.50
C ASP A 297 1.80 -9.96 -24.84
N VAL A 298 3.00 -9.43 -25.08
CA VAL A 298 3.25 -8.06 -25.51
C VAL A 298 4.06 -8.09 -26.81
N ASP A 299 3.50 -7.50 -27.86
CA ASP A 299 4.16 -7.33 -29.15
C ASP A 299 5.36 -6.38 -29.05
N SER A 300 6.26 -6.45 -30.03
CA SER A 300 7.33 -5.51 -30.33
C SER A 300 6.95 -4.03 -30.19
N VAL A 301 5.72 -3.66 -30.56
CA VAL A 301 5.18 -2.27 -30.48
C VAL A 301 4.54 -1.96 -29.10
N THR A 302 4.72 -2.83 -28.12
CA THR A 302 4.15 -2.80 -26.75
C THR A 302 2.63 -2.94 -26.64
N VAL A 303 1.96 -3.37 -27.71
CA VAL A 303 0.53 -3.72 -27.73
C VAL A 303 0.33 -5.04 -26.98
N ILE A 304 -0.65 -5.08 -26.07
CA ILE A 304 -1.04 -6.30 -25.36
C ILE A 304 -1.86 -7.18 -26.31
N GLN A 305 -1.39 -8.40 -26.56
CA GLN A 305 -2.10 -9.40 -27.35
C GLN A 305 -2.70 -10.47 -26.44
N TRP A 306 -3.88 -10.95 -26.82
CA TRP A 306 -4.58 -12.02 -26.12
C TRP A 306 -4.93 -13.12 -27.12
N LEU A 307 -4.52 -14.35 -26.83
CA LEU A 307 -4.77 -15.53 -27.65
C LEU A 307 -5.65 -16.50 -26.87
N THR A 308 -6.60 -17.15 -27.55
CA THR A 308 -7.51 -18.15 -26.96
C THR A 308 -7.33 -19.50 -27.62
N GLU A 309 -6.97 -20.52 -26.86
CA GLU A 309 -7.02 -21.89 -27.31
C GLU A 309 -8.18 -22.63 -26.63
N LYS A 310 -9.02 -23.30 -27.43
CA LYS A 310 -10.05 -24.20 -26.91
C LYS A 310 -9.38 -25.53 -26.58
N THR A 311 -9.35 -25.90 -25.30
CA THR A 311 -8.69 -27.12 -24.84
C THR A 311 -9.30 -28.34 -25.55
N ALA A 312 -8.53 -28.97 -26.45
CA ALA A 312 -9.04 -30.01 -27.33
C ALA A 312 -9.37 -31.29 -26.55
N SER A 313 -10.68 -31.54 -26.32
CA SER A 313 -11.14 -32.66 -25.50
C SER A 313 -10.62 -34.00 -26.03
N THR A 314 -9.77 -34.69 -25.26
CA THR A 314 -9.00 -35.86 -25.69
C THR A 314 -9.86 -37.12 -25.82
N LYS A 315 -10.70 -37.19 -26.87
CA LYS A 315 -11.41 -38.43 -27.25
C LYS A 315 -10.51 -39.35 -28.07
N SER A 316 -9.50 -39.93 -27.39
CA SER A 316 -8.66 -41.01 -27.91
C SER A 316 -9.49 -42.25 -28.20
N LYS A 317 -10.04 -42.34 -29.41
CA LYS A 317 -10.92 -43.43 -29.83
C LYS A 317 -10.10 -44.69 -30.14
N VAL A 318 -9.87 -45.51 -29.13
CA VAL A 318 -9.12 -46.77 -29.27
C VAL A 318 -9.86 -47.73 -30.20
N ARG A 319 -9.29 -47.90 -31.39
CA ARG A 319 -9.26 -49.09 -32.25
C ARG A 319 -10.23 -50.23 -31.91
N LYS A 320 -11.21 -50.44 -32.80
CA LYS A 320 -11.64 -51.80 -33.19
C LYS A 320 -11.49 -51.94 -34.71
N GLN A 321 -10.76 -52.96 -35.14
CA GLN A 321 -10.75 -53.41 -36.53
C GLN A 321 -11.65 -54.63 -36.62
N GLU A 322 -12.68 -54.59 -37.44
CA GLU A 322 -13.45 -55.76 -37.83
C GLU A 322 -13.53 -55.79 -39.36
N ASN A 323 -13.18 -56.92 -39.96
CA ASN A 323 -13.09 -57.09 -41.41
C ASN A 323 -14.45 -57.47 -41.99
N SER A 324 -14.87 -56.82 -43.08
CA SER A 324 -15.73 -57.48 -44.07
C SER A 324 -15.55 -56.87 -45.47
N SER A 325 -15.63 -57.75 -46.47
CA SER A 325 -15.74 -57.51 -47.91
C SER A 325 -16.70 -56.36 -48.28
N THR A 326 -16.49 -55.59 -49.37
CA THR A 326 -16.75 -56.04 -50.76
C THR A 326 -16.27 -55.00 -51.79
N MET A 327 -15.85 -55.45 -52.98
CA MET A 327 -15.58 -54.68 -54.21
C MET A 327 -16.62 -55.08 -55.30
N PRO A 328 -16.79 -54.39 -56.46
CA PRO A 328 -16.03 -53.26 -57.02
C PRO A 328 -16.88 -52.09 -57.62
N HIS A 329 -16.25 -50.97 -58.06
CA HIS A 329 -16.17 -50.57 -59.49
C HIS A 329 -15.66 -49.13 -59.81
N LYS A 330 -14.99 -49.04 -60.98
CA LYS A 330 -14.92 -47.91 -61.96
C LYS A 330 -14.20 -46.58 -61.63
N LEU A 331 -13.00 -46.48 -62.21
CA LEU A 331 -12.41 -45.30 -62.89
C LEU A 331 -13.28 -44.85 -64.11
N PRO A 332 -13.01 -43.70 -64.82
CA PRO A 332 -11.78 -42.89 -64.87
C PRO A 332 -11.95 -41.33 -64.90
N ARG A 333 -10.80 -40.60 -64.96
CA ARG A 333 -10.45 -39.32 -65.68
C ARG A 333 -11.51 -38.20 -65.84
N SER A 334 -11.21 -36.89 -65.77
CA SER A 334 -9.99 -36.11 -65.43
C SER A 334 -10.44 -34.67 -65.01
N SER A 335 -9.85 -33.47 -65.21
CA SER A 335 -8.80 -32.85 -66.08
C SER A 335 -8.24 -31.56 -65.42
N ILE A 336 -7.35 -30.80 -66.10
CA ILE A 336 -6.86 -29.44 -65.71
C ILE A 336 -6.96 -28.52 -66.96
N PRO A 337 -7.38 -27.24 -66.85
CA PRO A 337 -6.47 -26.06 -66.90
C PRO A 337 -6.68 -25.14 -65.67
N GLN A 338 -5.67 -24.53 -65.03
CA GLN A 338 -4.69 -23.52 -65.49
C GLN A 338 -5.27 -22.17 -65.94
N SER A 339 -5.15 -21.14 -65.07
CA SER A 339 -4.87 -19.75 -65.48
C SER A 339 -4.22 -18.95 -64.33
N THR A 340 -3.15 -18.22 -64.65
CA THR A 340 -2.34 -17.31 -63.82
C THR A 340 -1.67 -16.29 -64.75
N PRO A 341 -0.98 -15.23 -64.29
CA PRO A 341 -1.07 -14.46 -63.04
C PRO A 341 -1.31 -12.96 -63.32
N SER A 342 -1.16 -12.09 -62.31
CA SER A 342 -0.86 -10.66 -62.49
C SER A 342 0.26 -10.21 -61.54
N GLN A 343 1.31 -9.58 -62.08
CA GLN A 343 2.50 -9.13 -61.34
C GLN A 343 2.38 -7.67 -60.89
N PHE A 344 3.09 -7.29 -59.81
CA PHE A 344 3.80 -6.02 -59.53
C PHE A 344 4.24 -6.06 -58.05
N GLY A 345 5.42 -5.60 -57.60
CA GLY A 345 6.64 -5.15 -58.27
C GLY A 345 7.70 -4.79 -57.20
N GLN A 346 8.99 -5.02 -57.44
CA GLN A 346 10.08 -4.75 -56.47
C GLN A 346 10.81 -3.43 -56.77
N ILE A 347 11.16 -2.66 -55.74
CA ILE A 347 12.33 -1.76 -55.65
C ILE A 347 12.89 -1.85 -54.20
N ALA A 348 14.16 -1.54 -53.97
CA ALA A 348 14.91 -1.79 -52.73
C ALA A 348 15.61 -0.54 -52.15
N ASP A 349 16.49 -0.79 -51.17
CA ASP A 349 17.58 0.05 -50.62
C ASP A 349 17.25 1.21 -49.64
N GLY A 350 18.19 1.46 -48.71
CA GLY A 350 18.56 2.85 -48.44
C GLY A 350 18.84 3.39 -47.02
N SER A 351 19.58 2.68 -46.16
CA SER A 351 20.40 3.25 -45.05
C SER A 351 19.73 4.06 -43.90
N SER A 352 20.56 4.33 -42.88
CA SER A 352 20.26 4.90 -41.56
C SER A 352 20.32 6.44 -41.50
N PHE A 353 19.59 7.07 -40.57
CA PHE A 353 20.19 7.74 -39.38
C PHE A 353 19.16 8.11 -38.29
N SER A 354 19.60 8.83 -37.27
CA SER A 354 19.02 9.04 -35.94
C SER A 354 17.90 10.09 -35.80
N ASP A 355 17.07 9.87 -34.77
CA ASP A 355 16.50 10.86 -33.83
C ASP A 355 15.43 11.89 -34.23
N SER A 356 14.66 12.22 -33.18
CA SER A 356 13.75 13.35 -32.99
C SER A 356 12.38 13.32 -33.71
N CYS A 357 11.34 13.64 -32.93
CA CYS A 357 9.96 13.76 -33.41
C CYS A 357 9.74 15.14 -34.04
N ILE A 358 8.95 15.21 -35.12
CA ILE A 358 8.43 16.46 -35.68
C ILE A 358 6.91 16.36 -35.80
N ASP A 359 6.19 17.11 -34.97
CA ASP A 359 4.76 17.36 -35.15
C ASP A 359 4.55 18.34 -36.31
N THR A 360 3.84 17.91 -37.35
CA THR A 360 3.47 18.76 -38.49
C THR A 360 2.24 19.61 -38.20
N THR A 361 2.46 20.69 -37.45
CA THR A 361 1.87 22.03 -37.65
C THR A 361 0.49 22.16 -38.33
N SER A 362 -0.47 22.78 -37.64
CA SER A 362 -1.29 23.83 -38.28
C SER A 362 -1.65 24.97 -37.30
N THR A 363 -1.04 26.14 -37.57
CA THR A 363 -1.61 27.51 -37.46
C THR A 363 -2.62 27.83 -36.34
N LEU A 364 -2.44 28.84 -35.48
CA LEU A 364 -1.96 30.22 -35.79
C LEU A 364 -0.96 30.80 -34.74
N LYS A 365 -0.49 32.03 -34.99
CA LYS A 365 0.66 32.69 -34.35
C LYS A 365 0.31 33.61 -33.14
N PRO A 366 1.31 33.99 -32.31
CA PRO A 366 1.11 34.62 -30.99
C PRO A 366 1.32 36.16 -31.02
N ILE A 367 1.36 36.79 -29.84
CA ILE A 367 2.48 37.64 -29.39
C ILE A 367 2.34 37.92 -27.87
N ASP A 368 3.45 37.84 -27.16
CA ASP A 368 3.71 38.45 -25.85
C ASP A 368 4.95 39.36 -26.08
N PRO A 369 5.06 40.56 -25.48
CA PRO A 369 5.67 40.59 -24.14
C PRO A 369 5.16 41.69 -23.19
N THR A 370 5.43 41.50 -21.90
CA THR A 370 5.32 42.53 -20.86
C THR A 370 6.28 43.72 -21.07
N PRO A 371 5.82 44.98 -20.94
CA PRO A 371 6.67 46.14 -20.66
C PRO A 371 6.71 46.48 -19.16
N THR A 372 7.87 46.95 -18.69
CA THR A 372 8.08 47.42 -17.31
C THR A 372 7.34 48.72 -16.96
N ALA A 373 7.15 48.94 -15.65
CA ALA A 373 6.30 49.98 -15.08
C ALA A 373 6.67 51.43 -15.48
N ASN A 374 5.63 52.25 -15.71
CA ASN A 374 5.45 53.53 -15.01
C ASN A 374 4.01 54.07 -15.17
N ASN A 375 3.71 55.16 -14.46
CA ASN A 375 2.44 55.94 -14.50
C ASN A 375 1.18 55.23 -13.98
N ILE A 376 1.12 55.04 -12.66
CA ILE A 376 -0.14 54.99 -11.88
C ILE A 376 -0.29 56.33 -11.15
N SER A 377 -1.49 56.91 -11.14
CA SER A 377 -1.75 58.21 -10.52
C SER A 377 -1.57 58.18 -8.99
N ASN A 378 -1.08 59.28 -8.43
CA ASN A 378 -1.01 59.46 -6.99
C ASN A 378 -2.40 59.41 -6.32
N GLN A 379 -3.48 59.70 -7.05
CA GLN A 379 -4.84 59.55 -6.54
C GLN A 379 -5.25 58.07 -6.39
N GLU A 380 -4.89 57.22 -7.35
CA GLU A 380 -5.21 55.78 -7.35
C GLU A 380 -4.50 55.04 -6.21
N ARG A 381 -3.24 55.42 -5.91
CA ARG A 381 -2.51 54.92 -4.73
C ARG A 381 -3.22 55.23 -3.42
N ILE A 382 -3.83 56.41 -3.28
CA ILE A 382 -4.57 56.82 -2.07
C ILE A 382 -5.88 56.03 -1.94
N ILE A 383 -6.57 55.74 -3.06
CA ILE A 383 -7.79 54.93 -3.08
C ILE A 383 -7.49 53.48 -2.66
N LEU A 384 -6.44 52.87 -3.23
CA LEU A 384 -5.99 51.51 -2.88
C LEU A 384 -5.58 51.40 -1.39
N LEU A 385 -4.87 52.39 -0.86
CA LEU A 385 -4.52 52.42 0.57
C LEU A 385 -5.76 52.53 1.47
N ARG A 386 -6.76 53.34 1.11
CA ARG A 386 -8.03 53.43 1.87
C ARG A 386 -8.84 52.13 1.83
N GLN A 387 -8.95 51.47 0.67
CA GLN A 387 -9.62 50.17 0.57
C GLN A 387 -8.92 49.09 1.42
N ARG A 388 -7.58 49.02 1.36
CA ARG A 388 -6.80 48.05 2.16
C ARG A 388 -6.93 48.30 3.66
N ALA A 389 -6.99 49.56 4.09
CA ALA A 389 -7.23 49.93 5.49
C ALA A 389 -8.66 49.60 5.97
N MET A 390 -9.68 49.75 5.12
CA MET A 390 -11.06 49.35 5.46
C MET A 390 -11.20 47.83 5.63
N LEU A 391 -10.56 47.03 4.77
CA LEU A 391 -10.59 45.56 4.87
C LEU A 391 -9.96 45.07 6.19
N HIS A 392 -8.82 45.62 6.60
CA HIS A 392 -8.19 45.26 7.89
C HIS A 392 -9.02 45.67 9.12
N ARG A 393 -9.92 46.65 9.03
CA ARG A 393 -10.81 47.05 10.14
C ARG A 393 -12.06 46.17 10.31
N LYS A 394 -12.37 45.27 9.37
CA LYS A 394 -13.62 44.48 9.41
C LYS A 394 -13.48 43.07 10.00
N ASN A 395 -12.25 42.59 10.20
CA ASN A 395 -11.95 41.21 10.61
C ASN A 395 -11.36 41.10 12.04
N ASN A 396 -11.60 42.07 12.93
CA ASN A 396 -11.14 42.01 14.30
C ASN A 396 -12.19 42.57 15.27
N VAL A 397 -12.99 41.67 15.85
CA VAL A 397 -13.96 41.96 16.91
C VAL A 397 -13.71 40.96 18.05
N PRO A 398 -13.11 41.38 19.18
CA PRO A 398 -13.09 40.58 20.39
C PRO A 398 -14.46 40.68 21.09
N SER A 399 -15.00 39.54 21.53
CA SER A 399 -16.14 39.52 22.43
C SER A 399 -15.68 39.78 23.86
N GLU A 400 -16.07 40.93 24.44
CA GLU A 400 -15.96 41.11 25.88
C GLU A 400 -17.04 40.29 26.59
N ASP A 401 -16.63 39.52 27.60
CA ASP A 401 -17.50 39.16 28.70
C ASP A 401 -16.72 39.40 29.99
N ASN A 402 -17.21 40.32 30.84
CA ASN A 402 -16.43 40.95 31.88
C ASN A 402 -16.72 40.35 33.26
N SER A 403 -15.73 39.73 33.91
CA SER A 403 -15.57 39.86 35.37
C SER A 403 -14.19 39.40 35.89
N ILE A 404 -13.82 39.94 37.05
CA ILE A 404 -12.73 39.56 37.97
C ILE A 404 -11.34 40.22 37.74
N SER A 405 -11.04 41.15 38.66
CA SER A 405 -9.69 41.49 39.17
C SER A 405 -8.65 42.18 38.25
N ALA A 406 -8.97 43.38 37.77
CA ALA A 406 -7.98 44.35 37.25
C ALA A 406 -7.08 44.99 38.35
N GLY A 407 -6.64 44.23 39.36
CA GLY A 407 -5.96 44.73 40.57
C GLY A 407 -4.45 44.46 40.67
N SER A 408 -3.87 43.62 39.80
CA SER A 408 -2.53 43.04 40.00
C SER A 408 -1.44 43.57 39.06
N ILE A 409 -1.78 43.98 37.83
CA ILE A 409 -0.80 44.24 36.76
C ILE A 409 -0.06 45.59 36.93
N LEU A 410 -0.67 46.57 37.61
CA LEU A 410 -0.09 47.92 37.80
C LEU A 410 1.15 47.97 38.73
N ARG A 411 1.61 46.85 39.32
CA ARG A 411 2.82 46.81 40.16
C ARG A 411 4.11 46.36 39.45
N GLN A 412 4.05 45.80 38.25
CA GLN A 412 5.27 45.28 37.57
C GLN A 412 5.95 46.25 36.59
N LEU A 413 5.34 47.41 36.28
CA LEU A 413 5.91 48.40 35.35
C LEU A 413 6.64 49.58 36.04
N GLN A 414 6.86 49.51 37.37
CA GLN A 414 7.62 50.53 38.12
C GLN A 414 8.96 50.04 38.70
N THR A 415 9.34 48.77 38.49
CA THR A 415 10.54 48.16 39.10
C THR A 415 11.71 47.96 38.15
N THR A 416 11.57 48.24 36.85
CA THR A 416 12.60 48.00 35.82
C THR A 416 13.31 49.27 35.31
N SER A 417 13.01 50.44 35.85
CA SER A 417 13.56 51.74 35.44
C SER A 417 14.54 52.38 36.44
N ARG A 418 14.97 51.64 37.48
CA ARG A 418 16.01 52.07 38.46
C ARG A 418 17.08 51.00 38.70
N SER A 419 17.83 50.64 37.65
CA SER A 419 19.04 49.81 37.78
C SER A 419 19.96 49.92 36.54
N ARG A 420 20.40 51.15 36.20
CA ARG A 420 21.47 51.41 35.21
C ARG A 420 21.94 52.87 35.21
N LYS A 421 22.51 53.33 36.34
CA LYS A 421 23.31 54.56 36.41
C LYS A 421 24.11 54.66 37.71
N GLU A 422 25.15 53.84 37.79
CA GLU A 422 26.41 54.00 38.55
C GLU A 422 27.43 53.04 37.91
#